data_AF-A0A2D9C3P5-F1
#
_entry.id   AF-A0A2D9C3P5-F1
#
_cell.length_a   1.000
_cell.length_b   1.000
_cell.length_c   1.000
_cell.angle_alpha   90.00
_cell.angle_beta   90.00
_cell.angle_gamma   90.00
#
_symmetry.space_group_name_H-M   'P 1'
#
loop_
_entity.id
_entity.type
_entity.pdbx_description
1 polymer ?
#
loop_
_entity_poly.entity_id
_entity_poly.type
_entity_poly.pdbx_seq_one_letter_code
_entity_poly.pdbx_strand_id
1 'polypeptide(L)'
;MKNKKVVAMDIETDALEATKIWCICTQDISTGETDQFLNVDRIPEERDRFIEYCSTISNFVFHNGIGFDVGIINRLVKENCVPLDLVLDTLVLSRLIEYNLEGGHSLKVWGKRLGDFKIGFDDFSCLTQEMIDYCHQDVVVTVKLYKKFLGVVEDKSWQDAIRCEHDIQILCEEMTKNGFYFERDKADHLLDEIELRLCELDEGFQHDFPPKLEEVNRIIYRKKQDGSLMSSVVKAQEKYPKTELDKSRYPPQLICYDWIDFNPASPKLRIERLWEAGWKPVDKTKGHIEYDREQKRR
;
A
#
# COMPACT_ATOMS: atom_id res chain seq x y z
N MET A 1 -33.17 -16.71 -29.48
CA MET A 1 -31.94 -16.14 -28.88
C MET A 1 -32.14 -16.23 -27.38
N LYS A 2 -31.37 -17.05 -26.66
CA LYS A 2 -31.44 -17.07 -25.19
C LYS A 2 -31.11 -15.66 -24.70
N ASN A 3 -31.95 -15.09 -23.85
CA ASN A 3 -31.68 -13.81 -23.21
C ASN A 3 -30.30 -13.92 -22.53
N LYS A 4 -29.35 -13.06 -22.91
CA LYS A 4 -28.00 -13.08 -22.31
C LYS A 4 -28.12 -12.57 -20.88
N LYS A 5 -28.08 -13.49 -19.90
CA LYS A 5 -28.05 -13.14 -18.47
C LYS A 5 -26.65 -12.65 -18.13
N VAL A 6 -26.52 -11.36 -17.82
CA VAL A 6 -25.25 -10.75 -17.38
C VAL A 6 -25.41 -10.42 -15.90
N VAL A 7 -24.49 -10.91 -15.08
CA VAL A 7 -24.61 -10.82 -13.63
C VAL A 7 -23.34 -10.22 -13.05
N ALA A 8 -23.49 -9.16 -12.24
CA ALA A 8 -22.41 -8.67 -11.41
C ALA A 8 -22.31 -9.49 -10.13
N MET A 9 -21.08 -9.73 -9.69
CA MET A 9 -20.78 -10.55 -8.53
C MET A 9 -19.60 -9.96 -7.75
N ASP A 10 -19.56 -10.28 -6.47
CA ASP A 10 -18.48 -9.98 -5.54
C ASP A 10 -18.47 -11.07 -4.44
N ILE A 11 -17.31 -11.32 -3.84
CA ILE A 11 -17.16 -12.32 -2.77
C ILE A 11 -16.47 -11.74 -1.54
N GLU A 12 -16.84 -12.28 -0.37
CA GLU A 12 -16.12 -12.02 0.87
C GLU A 12 -15.48 -13.30 1.40
N THR A 13 -14.22 -13.18 1.81
CA THR A 13 -13.38 -14.33 2.19
C THR A 13 -12.67 -14.10 3.52
N ASP A 14 -12.06 -15.14 4.06
CA ASP A 14 -11.34 -15.07 5.34
C ASP A 14 -9.95 -14.42 5.24
N ALA A 15 -9.36 -14.38 4.04
CA ALA A 15 -8.04 -13.79 3.78
C ALA A 15 -7.80 -13.61 2.27
N LEU A 16 -6.73 -12.90 1.91
CA LEU A 16 -6.27 -12.79 0.51
C LEU A 16 -5.94 -14.17 -0.08
N GLU A 17 -5.24 -15.02 0.68
CA GLU A 17 -5.07 -16.44 0.36
C GLU A 17 -6.23 -17.25 0.95
N ALA A 18 -7.44 -17.00 0.42
CA ALA A 18 -8.68 -17.49 1.00
C ALA A 18 -8.69 -19.01 1.23
N THR A 19 -9.18 -19.44 2.38
CA THR A 19 -9.54 -20.85 2.64
C THR A 19 -11.05 -21.04 2.72
N LYS A 20 -11.81 -19.95 2.84
CA LYS A 20 -13.27 -19.95 2.96
C LYS A 20 -13.88 -18.81 2.15
N ILE A 21 -15.12 -19.01 1.70
CA ILE A 21 -15.95 -17.96 1.12
C ILE A 21 -17.12 -17.74 2.09
N TRP A 22 -17.17 -16.58 2.73
CA TRP A 22 -18.23 -16.25 3.68
C TRP A 22 -19.56 -16.02 2.95
N CYS A 23 -19.54 -15.14 1.94
CA CYS A 23 -20.68 -14.89 1.08
C CYS A 23 -20.25 -14.57 -0.35
N ILE A 24 -21.18 -14.80 -1.28
CA ILE A 24 -21.13 -14.33 -2.66
C ILE A 24 -22.42 -13.56 -2.87
N CYS A 25 -22.32 -12.29 -3.24
CA CYS A 25 -23.50 -11.48 -3.58
C CYS A 25 -23.55 -11.29 -5.10
N THR A 26 -24.76 -11.23 -5.64
CA THR A 26 -24.96 -11.14 -7.09
C THR A 26 -26.08 -10.17 -7.43
N GLN A 27 -26.00 -9.54 -8.61
CA GLN A 27 -27.06 -8.73 -9.17
C GLN A 27 -27.16 -8.93 -10.69
N ASP A 28 -28.34 -9.31 -11.18
CA ASP A 28 -28.62 -9.30 -12.62
C ASP A 28 -28.66 -7.86 -13.13
N ILE A 29 -27.84 -7.57 -14.14
CA ILE A 29 -27.68 -6.21 -14.68
C ILE A 29 -28.99 -5.66 -15.28
N SER A 30 -29.78 -6.56 -15.89
CA SER A 30 -30.99 -6.25 -16.65
C SER A 30 -32.23 -6.13 -15.78
N THR A 31 -32.44 -7.07 -14.86
CA THR A 31 -33.62 -7.10 -13.99
C THR A 31 -33.41 -6.34 -12.69
N GLY A 32 -32.16 -6.20 -12.25
CA GLY A 32 -31.80 -5.68 -10.94
C GLY A 32 -32.06 -6.65 -9.79
N GLU A 33 -32.46 -7.89 -10.07
CA GLU A 33 -32.65 -8.95 -9.08
C GLU A 33 -31.33 -9.30 -8.41
N THR A 34 -31.34 -9.37 -7.08
CA THR A 34 -30.17 -9.74 -6.27
C THR A 34 -30.35 -11.13 -5.67
N ASP A 35 -29.24 -11.85 -5.51
CA ASP A 35 -29.18 -13.13 -4.77
C ASP A 35 -27.90 -13.14 -3.94
N GLN A 36 -27.85 -14.01 -2.94
CA GLN A 36 -26.66 -14.22 -2.11
C GLN A 36 -26.49 -15.71 -1.80
N PHE A 37 -25.25 -16.17 -1.74
CA PHE A 37 -24.89 -17.55 -1.43
C PHE A 37 -23.93 -17.56 -0.26
N LEU A 38 -24.22 -18.34 0.78
CA LEU A 38 -23.48 -18.29 2.05
C LEU A 38 -22.68 -19.56 2.26
N ASN A 39 -21.39 -19.42 2.59
CA ASN A 39 -20.52 -20.54 2.96
C ASN A 39 -20.53 -21.67 1.91
N VAL A 40 -20.47 -21.32 0.63
CA VAL A 40 -20.54 -22.25 -0.52
C VAL A 40 -19.43 -23.31 -0.53
N ASP A 41 -18.33 -23.07 0.18
CA ASP A 41 -17.24 -24.04 0.37
C ASP A 41 -17.58 -25.12 1.42
N ARG A 42 -18.54 -24.85 2.31
CA ARG A 42 -18.86 -25.70 3.48
C ARG A 42 -20.27 -26.27 3.49
N ILE A 43 -21.22 -25.62 2.81
CA ILE A 43 -22.62 -26.04 2.75
C ILE A 43 -22.90 -26.62 1.34
N PRO A 44 -23.00 -27.95 1.18
CA PRO A 44 -23.18 -28.59 -0.12
C PRO A 44 -24.41 -28.08 -0.89
N GLU A 45 -25.52 -27.83 -0.19
CA GLU A 45 -26.76 -27.37 -0.81
C GLU A 45 -26.61 -25.95 -1.40
N GLU A 46 -25.91 -25.06 -0.68
CA GLU A 46 -25.60 -23.71 -1.17
C GLU A 46 -24.60 -23.75 -2.32
N ARG A 47 -23.61 -24.64 -2.26
CA ARG A 47 -22.67 -24.88 -3.35
C ARG A 47 -23.39 -25.32 -4.62
N ASP A 48 -24.28 -26.29 -4.52
CA ASP A 48 -25.02 -26.82 -5.67
C ASP A 48 -25.99 -25.77 -6.22
N ARG A 49 -26.63 -24.97 -5.34
CA ARG A 49 -27.46 -23.82 -5.72
C ARG A 49 -26.64 -22.78 -6.50
N PHE A 50 -25.43 -22.45 -6.03
CA PHE A 50 -24.55 -21.49 -6.69
C PHE A 50 -24.04 -22.01 -8.05
N ILE A 51 -23.64 -23.27 -8.14
CA ILE A 51 -23.19 -23.90 -9.40
C ILE A 51 -24.33 -23.89 -10.44
N GLU A 52 -25.54 -24.28 -10.03
CA GLU A 52 -26.72 -24.25 -10.91
C GLU A 52 -27.01 -22.82 -11.35
N TYR A 53 -26.96 -21.85 -10.44
CA TYR A 53 -27.13 -20.43 -10.75
C TYR A 53 -26.10 -19.94 -11.79
N CYS A 54 -24.81 -20.24 -11.61
CA CYS A 54 -23.74 -19.89 -12.54
C CYS A 54 -23.95 -20.48 -13.94
N SER A 55 -24.52 -21.68 -14.05
CA SER A 55 -24.81 -22.32 -15.35
C SER A 55 -25.81 -21.55 -16.22
N THR A 56 -26.59 -20.64 -15.61
CA THR A 56 -27.59 -19.81 -16.30
C THR A 56 -27.00 -18.50 -16.86
N ILE A 57 -25.74 -18.19 -16.54
CA ILE A 57 -25.11 -16.89 -16.76
C ILE A 57 -24.29 -16.93 -18.05
N SER A 58 -24.40 -15.87 -18.84
CA SER A 58 -23.66 -15.70 -20.10
C SER A 58 -22.40 -14.84 -19.96
N ASN A 59 -22.39 -13.89 -19.03
CA ASN A 59 -21.24 -13.07 -18.71
C ASN A 59 -21.25 -12.72 -17.22
N PHE A 60 -20.07 -12.80 -16.61
CA PHE A 60 -19.87 -12.49 -15.20
C PHE A 60 -19.15 -11.15 -15.08
N VAL A 61 -19.67 -10.22 -14.30
CA VAL A 61 -19.06 -8.91 -14.09
C VAL A 61 -18.50 -8.85 -12.68
N PHE A 62 -17.21 -8.55 -12.57
CA PHE A 62 -16.54 -8.39 -11.27
C PHE A 62 -15.78 -7.07 -11.22
N HIS A 63 -15.26 -6.71 -10.05
CA HIS A 63 -14.22 -5.70 -9.92
C HIS A 63 -12.96 -6.35 -9.33
N ASN A 64 -11.90 -6.49 -10.12
CA ASN A 64 -10.72 -7.28 -9.76
C ASN A 64 -10.98 -8.80 -9.61
N GLY A 65 -12.05 -9.31 -10.23
CA GLY A 65 -12.40 -10.72 -10.17
C GLY A 65 -11.37 -11.65 -10.82
N ILE A 66 -10.69 -11.20 -11.88
CA ILE A 66 -9.62 -12.00 -12.50
C ILE A 66 -8.47 -12.20 -11.52
N GLY A 67 -8.08 -11.13 -10.80
CA GLY A 67 -6.98 -11.16 -9.84
C GLY A 67 -7.35 -11.71 -8.45
N PHE A 68 -8.62 -12.01 -8.20
CA PHE A 68 -9.07 -12.42 -6.88
C PHE A 68 -10.22 -13.44 -6.93
N ASP A 69 -11.46 -12.97 -7.14
CA ASP A 69 -12.69 -13.71 -6.93
C ASP A 69 -12.76 -15.02 -7.70
N VAL A 70 -12.49 -14.96 -9.00
CA VAL A 70 -12.73 -16.06 -9.94
C VAL A 70 -11.80 -17.24 -9.65
N GLY A 71 -10.54 -16.95 -9.31
CA GLY A 71 -9.57 -17.97 -8.92
C GLY A 71 -9.97 -18.68 -7.61
N ILE A 72 -10.50 -17.93 -6.65
CA ILE A 72 -10.96 -18.46 -5.36
C ILE A 72 -12.22 -19.31 -5.54
N ILE A 73 -13.22 -18.81 -6.27
CA ILE A 73 -14.44 -19.55 -6.59
C ILE A 73 -14.10 -20.87 -7.29
N ASN A 74 -13.26 -20.82 -8.33
CA ASN A 74 -12.91 -22.02 -9.09
C ASN A 74 -12.09 -23.03 -8.29
N ARG A 75 -11.35 -22.59 -7.26
CA ARG A 75 -10.59 -23.46 -6.35
C ARG A 75 -11.45 -24.07 -5.25
N LEU A 76 -12.33 -23.28 -4.62
CA LEU A 76 -13.07 -23.69 -3.41
C LEU A 76 -14.46 -24.25 -3.69
N VAL A 77 -15.12 -23.84 -4.77
CA VAL A 77 -16.47 -24.29 -5.14
C VAL A 77 -16.39 -25.44 -6.14
N LYS A 78 -15.90 -25.16 -7.34
CA LYS A 78 -15.78 -26.11 -8.45
C LYS A 78 -14.88 -25.53 -9.54
N GLU A 79 -13.98 -26.35 -10.07
CA GLU A 79 -13.14 -25.97 -11.21
C GLU A 79 -14.00 -25.48 -12.38
N ASN A 80 -13.65 -24.31 -12.91
CA ASN A 80 -14.36 -23.66 -14.02
C ASN A 80 -15.85 -23.39 -13.73
N CYS A 81 -16.23 -23.18 -12.46
CA CYS A 81 -17.58 -22.70 -12.09
C CYS A 81 -17.87 -21.32 -12.69
N VAL A 82 -16.84 -20.45 -12.70
CA VAL A 82 -16.85 -19.16 -13.39
C VAL A 82 -15.75 -19.19 -14.45
N PRO A 83 -16.09 -19.42 -15.73
CA PRO A 83 -15.11 -19.46 -16.81
C PRO A 83 -14.51 -18.07 -17.07
N LEU A 84 -13.17 -17.96 -17.06
CA LEU A 84 -12.44 -16.70 -17.22
C LEU A 84 -12.70 -16.00 -18.57
N ASP A 85 -13.02 -16.76 -19.62
CA ASP A 85 -13.37 -16.24 -20.94
C ASP A 85 -14.72 -15.50 -20.95
N LEU A 86 -15.59 -15.78 -19.99
CA LEU A 86 -16.90 -15.13 -19.83
C LEU A 86 -16.88 -13.95 -18.83
N VAL A 87 -15.73 -13.67 -18.20
CA VAL A 87 -15.58 -12.60 -17.21
C VAL A 87 -15.33 -11.25 -17.88
N LEU A 88 -16.04 -10.23 -17.41
CA LEU A 88 -15.84 -8.81 -17.68
C LEU A 88 -15.43 -8.13 -16.38
N ASP A 89 -14.15 -7.81 -16.26
CA ASP A 89 -13.58 -7.19 -15.07
C ASP A 89 -13.60 -5.66 -15.20
N THR A 90 -14.38 -5.01 -14.34
CA THR A 90 -14.53 -3.55 -14.35
C THR A 90 -13.25 -2.82 -13.96
N LEU A 91 -12.30 -3.45 -13.25
CA LEU A 91 -10.98 -2.85 -12.99
C LEU A 91 -10.16 -2.80 -14.28
N VAL A 92 -10.16 -3.89 -15.06
CA VAL A 92 -9.50 -3.96 -16.37
C VAL A 92 -10.14 -2.98 -17.35
N LEU A 93 -11.47 -3.00 -17.46
CA LEU A 93 -12.22 -2.04 -18.29
C LEU A 93 -11.92 -0.59 -17.90
N SER A 94 -11.87 -0.30 -16.60
CA SER A 94 -11.60 1.04 -16.11
C SER A 94 -10.20 1.51 -16.47
N ARG A 95 -9.18 0.65 -16.38
CA ARG A 95 -7.80 0.96 -16.77
C ARG A 95 -7.66 1.13 -18.29
N LEU A 96 -8.38 0.34 -19.09
CA LEU A 96 -8.41 0.49 -20.55
C LEU A 96 -9.07 1.81 -20.98
N ILE A 97 -10.25 2.11 -20.44
CA ILE A 97 -11.09 3.22 -20.90
C ILE A 97 -10.66 4.56 -20.31
N GLU A 98 -10.27 4.59 -19.02
CA GLU A 98 -9.91 5.81 -18.29
C GLU A 98 -8.48 5.73 -17.69
N TYR A 99 -7.48 5.35 -18.48
CA TYR A 99 -6.10 5.09 -18.03
C TYR A 99 -5.41 6.23 -17.24
N ASN A 100 -5.81 7.49 -17.41
CA ASN A 100 -5.22 8.67 -16.75
C ASN A 100 -6.00 9.14 -15.49
N LEU A 101 -6.72 8.23 -14.83
CA LEU A 101 -7.63 8.62 -13.75
C LEU A 101 -6.90 8.95 -12.43
N GLU A 102 -6.97 10.21 -12.00
CA GLU A 102 -6.41 10.66 -10.73
C GLU A 102 -7.07 9.97 -9.53
N GLY A 103 -6.26 9.47 -8.59
CA GLY A 103 -6.75 8.74 -7.41
C GLY A 103 -7.02 7.26 -7.63
N GLY A 104 -6.75 6.73 -8.83
CA GLY A 104 -6.76 5.30 -9.13
C GLY A 104 -8.14 4.70 -9.42
N HIS A 105 -8.14 3.38 -9.60
CA HIS A 105 -9.25 2.60 -10.17
C HIS A 105 -9.95 1.66 -9.18
N SER A 106 -9.65 1.71 -7.88
CA SER A 106 -10.30 0.82 -6.92
C SER A 106 -11.80 1.11 -6.80
N LEU A 107 -12.57 0.07 -6.49
CA LEU A 107 -14.02 0.16 -6.32
C LEU A 107 -14.42 1.24 -5.31
N LYS A 108 -13.67 1.37 -4.21
CA LYS A 108 -13.83 2.44 -3.21
C LYS A 108 -13.77 3.84 -3.82
N VAL A 109 -12.84 4.09 -4.72
CA VAL A 109 -12.67 5.41 -5.34
C VAL A 109 -13.77 5.62 -6.40
N TRP A 110 -14.15 4.57 -7.13
CA TRP A 110 -15.32 4.61 -8.02
C TRP A 110 -16.64 4.85 -7.29
N GLY A 111 -16.89 4.19 -6.15
CA GLY A 111 -18.07 4.42 -5.32
C GLY A 111 -18.18 5.89 -4.88
N LYS A 112 -17.06 6.52 -4.52
CA LYS A 112 -17.03 7.97 -4.25
C LYS A 112 -17.37 8.81 -5.48
N ARG A 113 -16.82 8.48 -6.66
CA ARG A 113 -17.10 9.20 -7.92
C ARG A 113 -18.55 9.04 -8.39
N LEU A 114 -19.16 7.87 -8.15
CA LEU A 114 -20.52 7.53 -8.56
C LEU A 114 -21.59 7.96 -7.52
N GLY A 115 -21.19 8.56 -6.40
CA GLY A 115 -22.11 9.03 -5.35
C GLY A 115 -22.65 7.92 -4.44
N ASP A 116 -22.02 6.75 -4.44
CA ASP A 116 -22.49 5.49 -3.83
C ASP A 116 -21.51 4.97 -2.78
N PHE A 117 -20.94 5.89 -2.01
CA PHE A 117 -20.00 5.54 -0.95
C PHE A 117 -20.75 5.23 0.35
N LYS A 118 -20.82 3.95 0.72
CA LYS A 118 -21.19 3.53 2.08
C LYS A 118 -20.08 2.70 2.73
N ILE A 119 -20.00 2.92 4.05
CA ILE A 119 -19.28 2.28 5.16
C ILE A 119 -18.16 1.30 4.77
N GLY A 120 -16.93 1.58 5.22
CA GLY A 120 -15.84 0.61 5.13
C GLY A 120 -16.07 -0.52 6.13
N PHE A 121 -15.85 -1.74 5.70
CA PHE A 121 -15.90 -2.95 6.52
C PHE A 121 -14.47 -3.47 6.78
N ASP A 122 -14.19 -3.94 7.98
CA ASP A 122 -12.84 -4.35 8.40
C ASP A 122 -12.76 -5.68 9.18
N ASP A 123 -13.89 -6.34 9.49
CA ASP A 123 -13.91 -7.61 10.23
C ASP A 123 -14.24 -8.83 9.36
N PHE A 124 -13.20 -9.49 8.83
CA PHE A 124 -13.34 -10.69 8.01
C PHE A 124 -13.24 -12.00 8.80
N SER A 125 -13.32 -11.95 10.14
CA SER A 125 -13.10 -13.12 11.00
C SER A 125 -14.25 -14.14 10.96
N CYS A 126 -15.46 -13.67 10.67
CA CYS A 126 -16.66 -14.50 10.57
C CYS A 126 -17.72 -13.87 9.68
N LEU A 127 -18.65 -14.69 9.19
CA LEU A 127 -19.80 -14.21 8.44
C LEU A 127 -20.76 -13.42 9.35
N THR A 128 -21.01 -12.16 9.00
CA THR A 128 -21.96 -11.28 9.67
C THR A 128 -22.94 -10.69 8.66
N GLN A 129 -24.08 -10.16 9.13
CA GLN A 129 -25.00 -9.43 8.25
C GLN A 129 -24.35 -8.18 7.65
N GLU A 130 -23.46 -7.52 8.40
CA GLU A 130 -22.73 -6.34 7.93
C GLU A 130 -21.82 -6.66 6.73
N MET A 131 -21.13 -7.81 6.76
CA MET A 131 -20.34 -8.30 5.63
C MET A 131 -21.21 -8.58 4.39
N ILE A 132 -22.40 -9.18 4.58
CA ILE A 132 -23.34 -9.44 3.50
C ILE A 132 -23.82 -8.11 2.89
N ASP A 133 -24.19 -7.15 3.73
CA ASP A 133 -24.64 -5.83 3.28
C ASP A 133 -23.52 -5.07 2.55
N TYR A 134 -22.27 -5.22 3.02
CA TYR A 134 -21.08 -4.66 2.39
C TYR A 134 -20.83 -5.28 0.99
N CYS A 135 -20.86 -6.61 0.88
CA CYS A 135 -20.69 -7.30 -0.40
C CYS A 135 -21.78 -6.93 -1.41
N HIS A 136 -23.06 -6.84 -0.99
CA HIS A 136 -24.13 -6.32 -1.85
C HIS A 136 -23.86 -4.88 -2.30
N GLN A 137 -23.32 -4.03 -1.43
CA GLN A 137 -22.96 -2.66 -1.79
C GLN A 137 -21.85 -2.63 -2.84
N ASP A 138 -20.83 -3.49 -2.73
CA ASP A 138 -19.75 -3.60 -3.72
C ASP A 138 -20.28 -4.12 -5.07
N VAL A 139 -21.23 -5.05 -5.08
CA VAL A 139 -21.96 -5.44 -6.30
C VAL A 139 -22.71 -4.24 -6.92
N VAL A 140 -23.41 -3.44 -6.11
CA VAL A 140 -24.14 -2.25 -6.60
C VAL A 140 -23.19 -1.25 -7.26
N VAL A 141 -22.04 -0.98 -6.65
CA VAL A 141 -21.02 -0.08 -7.24
C VAL A 141 -20.47 -0.68 -8.53
N THR A 142 -20.21 -1.99 -8.56
CA THR A 142 -19.75 -2.73 -9.75
C THR A 142 -20.76 -2.64 -10.89
N VAL A 143 -22.05 -2.79 -10.61
CA VAL A 143 -23.15 -2.62 -11.59
C VAL A 143 -23.16 -1.20 -12.15
N LYS A 144 -23.03 -0.18 -11.29
CA LYS A 144 -22.99 1.23 -11.74
C LYS A 144 -21.79 1.51 -12.61
N LEU A 145 -20.63 0.98 -12.24
CA LEU A 145 -19.39 1.13 -13.01
C LEU A 145 -19.49 0.42 -14.37
N TYR A 146 -20.00 -0.81 -14.39
CA TYR A 146 -20.27 -1.54 -15.63
C TYR A 146 -21.23 -0.77 -16.54
N LYS A 147 -22.34 -0.25 -16.00
CA LYS A 147 -23.31 0.56 -16.76
C LYS A 147 -22.69 1.84 -17.32
N LYS A 148 -21.75 2.47 -16.61
CA LYS A 148 -20.99 3.63 -17.13
C LYS A 148 -20.16 3.26 -18.37
N PHE A 149 -19.62 2.04 -18.43
CA PHE A 149 -18.83 1.56 -19.57
C PHE A 149 -19.63 0.79 -20.63
N LEU A 150 -20.95 0.64 -20.45
CA LEU A 150 -21.78 -0.19 -21.32
C LEU A 150 -21.68 0.20 -22.81
N GLY A 151 -21.61 1.50 -23.11
CA GLY A 151 -21.44 1.98 -24.48
C GLY A 151 -20.15 1.50 -25.16
N VAL A 152 -19.06 1.33 -24.38
CA VAL A 152 -17.80 0.76 -24.87
C VAL A 152 -17.89 -0.76 -24.95
N VAL A 153 -18.48 -1.40 -23.94
CA VAL A 153 -18.66 -2.87 -23.88
C VAL A 153 -19.55 -3.39 -25.01
N GLU A 154 -20.55 -2.62 -25.46
CA GLU A 154 -21.42 -2.99 -26.58
C GLU A 154 -20.85 -2.61 -27.96
N ASP A 155 -19.84 -1.76 -28.02
CA ASP A 155 -19.20 -1.36 -29.26
C ASP A 155 -18.28 -2.48 -29.78
N LYS A 156 -18.60 -2.96 -30.99
CA LYS A 156 -17.85 -4.03 -31.66
C LYS A 156 -16.40 -3.65 -31.95
N SER A 157 -16.10 -2.36 -32.14
CA SER A 157 -14.75 -1.87 -32.41
C SER A 157 -13.81 -1.98 -31.20
N TRP A 158 -14.37 -2.14 -29.99
CA TRP A 158 -13.61 -2.27 -28.75
C TRP A 158 -13.39 -3.72 -28.31
N GLN A 159 -14.07 -4.70 -28.91
CA GLN A 159 -14.05 -6.08 -28.41
C GLN A 159 -12.66 -6.70 -28.43
N ASP A 160 -11.86 -6.42 -29.46
CA ASP A 160 -10.49 -6.93 -29.56
C ASP A 160 -9.60 -6.34 -28.45
N ALA A 161 -9.74 -5.03 -28.18
CA ALA A 161 -9.00 -4.37 -27.10
C ALA A 161 -9.43 -4.87 -25.71
N ILE A 162 -10.74 -4.99 -25.47
CA ILE A 162 -11.27 -5.51 -24.20
C ILE A 162 -10.76 -6.94 -23.98
N ARG A 163 -10.88 -7.81 -24.98
CA ARG A 163 -10.42 -9.21 -24.87
C ARG A 163 -8.91 -9.28 -24.64
N CYS A 164 -8.13 -8.51 -25.39
CA CYS A 164 -6.67 -8.41 -25.24
C CYS A 164 -6.28 -8.04 -23.80
N GLU A 165 -6.86 -6.99 -23.23
CA GLU A 165 -6.54 -6.56 -21.86
C GLU A 165 -6.96 -7.58 -20.80
N HIS A 166 -8.09 -8.27 -20.99
CA HIS A 166 -8.49 -9.35 -20.07
C HIS A 166 -7.57 -10.56 -20.17
N ASP A 167 -7.15 -10.94 -21.39
CA ASP A 167 -6.18 -12.03 -21.60
C ASP A 167 -4.81 -11.71 -21.01
N ILE A 168 -4.35 -10.46 -21.17
CA ILE A 168 -3.11 -9.98 -20.54
C ILE A 168 -3.24 -10.02 -19.02
N GLN A 169 -4.37 -9.58 -18.44
CA GLN A 169 -4.57 -9.67 -17.00
C GLN A 169 -4.50 -11.12 -16.52
N ILE A 170 -5.20 -12.05 -17.19
CA ILE A 170 -5.16 -13.49 -16.86
C ILE A 170 -3.72 -14.02 -16.90
N LEU A 171 -2.97 -13.70 -17.96
CA LEU A 171 -1.57 -14.10 -18.10
C LEU A 171 -0.70 -13.51 -16.97
N CYS A 172 -0.90 -12.25 -16.61
CA CYS A 172 -0.17 -11.60 -15.51
C CYS A 172 -0.46 -12.28 -14.16
N GLU A 173 -1.70 -12.71 -13.91
CA GLU A 173 -2.03 -13.48 -12.69
C GLU A 173 -1.33 -14.84 -12.70
N GLU A 174 -1.30 -15.53 -13.84
CA GLU A 174 -0.57 -16.78 -13.99
C GLU A 174 0.95 -16.58 -13.75
N MET A 175 1.53 -15.54 -14.33
CA MET A 175 2.94 -15.16 -14.12
C MET A 175 3.22 -14.84 -12.65
N THR A 176 2.32 -14.12 -11.98
CA THR A 176 2.46 -13.77 -10.56
C THR A 176 2.44 -15.02 -9.69
N LYS A 177 1.51 -15.95 -9.96
CA LYS A 177 1.41 -17.23 -9.26
C LYS A 177 2.62 -18.14 -9.51
N ASN A 178 3.12 -18.18 -10.75
CA ASN A 178 4.32 -18.95 -11.10
C ASN A 178 5.56 -18.38 -10.41
N GLY A 179 5.60 -17.06 -10.22
CA GLY A 179 6.71 -16.35 -9.62
C GLY A 179 7.94 -16.32 -10.53
N PHE A 180 9.05 -15.83 -9.98
CA PHE A 180 10.35 -15.82 -10.64
C PHE A 180 11.35 -16.57 -9.78
N TYR A 181 12.07 -17.54 -10.36
CA TYR A 181 13.08 -18.29 -9.62
C TYR A 181 14.15 -17.35 -9.07
N PHE A 182 14.32 -17.36 -7.75
CA PHE A 182 15.30 -16.54 -7.05
C PHE A 182 16.33 -17.43 -6.35
N GLU A 183 17.59 -17.32 -6.77
CA GLU A 183 18.68 -18.14 -6.28
C GLU A 183 19.22 -17.60 -4.94
N ARG A 184 18.45 -17.89 -3.88
CA ARG A 184 18.64 -17.31 -2.54
C ARG A 184 20.06 -17.44 -2.01
N ASP A 185 20.68 -18.61 -2.12
CA ASP A 185 22.04 -18.83 -1.59
C ASP A 185 23.09 -17.90 -2.23
N LYS A 186 22.98 -17.63 -3.53
CA LYS A 186 23.87 -16.66 -4.20
C LYS A 186 23.58 -15.23 -3.76
N ALA A 187 22.31 -14.89 -3.56
CA ALA A 187 21.91 -13.57 -3.08
C ALA A 187 22.39 -13.34 -1.64
N ASP A 188 22.29 -14.34 -0.77
CA ASP A 188 22.78 -14.28 0.61
C ASP A 188 24.33 -14.11 0.62
N HIS A 189 25.06 -14.85 -0.22
CA HIS A 189 26.50 -14.64 -0.37
C HIS A 189 26.88 -13.25 -0.88
N LEU A 190 26.14 -12.70 -1.84
CA LEU A 190 26.35 -11.33 -2.32
C LEU A 190 26.03 -10.29 -1.23
N LEU A 191 25.00 -10.54 -0.42
CA LEU A 191 24.66 -9.69 0.70
C LEU A 191 25.78 -9.67 1.74
N ASP A 192 26.32 -10.84 2.10
CA ASP A 192 27.47 -10.96 3.02
C ASP A 192 28.67 -10.14 2.51
N GLU A 193 28.99 -10.21 1.21
CA GLU A 193 30.07 -9.44 0.60
C GLU A 193 29.83 -7.92 0.67
N ILE A 194 28.59 -7.49 0.39
CA ILE A 194 28.20 -6.07 0.45
C ILE A 194 28.26 -5.57 1.89
N GLU A 195 27.76 -6.33 2.86
CA GLU A 195 27.77 -5.96 4.27
C GLU A 195 29.18 -5.89 4.83
N LEU A 196 30.05 -6.85 4.48
CA LEU A 196 31.46 -6.81 4.85
C LEU A 196 32.13 -5.55 4.29
N ARG A 197 31.89 -5.25 3.00
CA ARG A 197 32.45 -4.05 2.37
C ARG A 197 31.91 -2.76 2.99
N LEU A 198 30.65 -2.75 3.39
CA LEU A 198 30.03 -1.63 4.08
C LEU A 198 30.72 -1.39 5.44
N CYS A 199 30.96 -2.44 6.22
CA CYS A 199 31.70 -2.35 7.48
C CYS A 199 33.11 -1.77 7.28
N GLU A 200 33.87 -2.27 6.31
CA GLU A 200 35.21 -1.76 6.00
C GLU A 200 35.20 -0.26 5.65
N LEU A 201 34.21 0.17 4.85
CA LEU A 201 34.07 1.57 4.46
C LEU A 201 33.64 2.44 5.63
N ASP A 202 32.72 1.97 6.47
CA ASP A 202 32.27 2.70 7.66
C ASP A 202 33.42 2.88 8.67
N GLU A 203 34.25 1.86 8.88
CA GLU A 203 35.47 1.97 9.69
C GLU A 203 36.44 3.00 9.10
N GLY A 204 36.67 2.96 7.78
CA GLY A 204 37.49 3.96 7.09
C GLY A 204 36.93 5.38 7.25
N PHE A 205 35.61 5.54 7.15
CA PHE A 205 34.96 6.82 7.37
C PHE A 205 35.06 7.30 8.82
N GLN A 206 34.95 6.44 9.83
CA GLN A 206 35.16 6.85 11.22
C GLN A 206 36.62 7.24 11.51
N HIS A 207 37.58 6.62 10.81
CA HIS A 207 38.99 7.03 10.88
C HIS A 207 39.21 8.43 10.27
N ASP A 208 38.71 8.65 9.05
CA ASP A 208 38.94 9.90 8.32
C ASP A 208 38.08 11.06 8.86
N PHE A 209 36.89 10.74 9.39
CA PHE A 209 35.92 11.67 9.92
C PHE A 209 35.50 11.25 11.33
N PRO A 210 36.38 11.39 12.33
CA PRO A 210 36.08 10.96 13.69
C PRO A 210 34.84 11.67 14.26
N PRO A 211 34.20 11.05 15.26
CA PRO A 211 33.00 11.60 15.89
C PRO A 211 33.27 13.01 16.41
N LYS A 212 32.28 13.89 16.24
CA LYS A 212 32.36 15.27 16.72
C LYS A 212 31.41 15.48 17.87
N LEU A 213 31.86 16.26 18.84
CA LEU A 213 31.02 16.68 19.96
C LEU A 213 30.09 17.80 19.49
N GLU A 214 28.82 17.46 19.26
CA GLU A 214 27.81 18.38 18.74
C GLU A 214 26.69 18.60 19.75
N GLU A 215 26.01 19.75 19.64
CA GLU A 215 24.83 20.02 20.43
C GLU A 215 23.67 19.12 19.97
N VAL A 216 23.21 18.23 20.84
CA VAL A 216 22.11 17.30 20.54
C VAL A 216 20.80 17.66 21.22
N ASN A 217 20.87 18.46 22.28
CA ASN A 217 19.68 18.80 23.06
C ASN A 217 19.85 20.10 23.86
N ARG A 218 18.72 20.75 24.13
CA ARG A 218 18.62 21.89 25.05
C ARG A 218 17.47 21.65 26.01
N ILE A 219 17.74 21.73 27.30
CA ILE A 219 16.70 21.66 28.33
C ILE A 219 16.67 22.93 29.18
N ILE A 220 15.53 23.26 29.75
CA ILE A 220 15.43 24.43 30.64
C ILE A 220 16.18 24.11 31.94
N TYR A 221 17.13 24.97 32.30
CA TYR A 221 17.87 24.86 33.54
C TYR A 221 17.02 25.40 34.70
N ARG A 222 16.57 24.49 35.57
CA ARG A 222 15.71 24.82 36.71
C ARG A 222 16.31 24.31 38.01
N LYS A 223 16.17 25.13 39.06
CA LYS A 223 16.43 24.78 40.45
C LYS A 223 15.11 24.63 41.20
N LYS A 224 15.09 23.77 42.20
CA LYS A 224 14.01 23.66 43.19
C LYS A 224 14.06 24.87 44.13
N GLN A 225 13.02 25.02 44.94
CA GLN A 225 12.93 26.08 45.97
C GLN A 225 14.06 25.99 47.01
N ASP A 226 14.60 24.79 47.24
CA ASP A 226 15.74 24.53 48.14
C ASP A 226 17.12 24.86 47.52
N GLY A 227 17.16 25.36 46.28
CA GLY A 227 18.40 25.68 45.56
C GLY A 227 19.07 24.48 44.86
N SER A 228 18.60 23.25 45.07
CA SER A 228 19.06 22.04 44.39
C SER A 228 18.58 21.98 42.94
N LEU A 229 19.26 21.21 42.08
CA LEU A 229 18.88 21.06 40.67
C LEU A 229 17.62 20.20 40.52
N MET A 230 16.79 20.55 39.54
CA MET A 230 15.68 19.69 39.13
C MET A 230 16.21 18.36 38.59
N SER A 231 15.48 17.27 38.81
CA SER A 231 15.90 15.92 38.41
C SER A 231 16.17 15.78 36.91
N SER A 232 15.48 16.55 36.06
CA SER A 232 15.73 16.60 34.62
C SER A 232 17.10 17.19 34.27
N VAL A 233 17.57 18.18 35.03
CA VAL A 233 18.89 18.81 34.84
C VAL A 233 19.99 17.84 35.28
N VAL A 234 19.82 17.21 36.44
CA VAL A 234 20.77 16.21 36.96
C VAL A 234 20.92 15.03 35.99
N LYS A 235 19.79 14.45 35.54
CA LYS A 235 19.79 13.35 34.58
C LYS A 235 20.45 13.71 33.25
N ALA A 236 20.30 14.95 32.78
CA ALA A 236 20.97 15.40 31.57
C ALA A 236 22.49 15.55 31.78
N GLN A 237 22.93 16.09 32.92
CA GLN A 237 24.35 16.19 33.25
C GLN A 237 25.02 14.82 33.43
N GLU A 238 24.27 13.81 33.87
CA GLU A 238 24.74 12.42 33.97
C GLU A 238 24.75 11.70 32.61
N LYS A 239 23.76 11.99 31.75
CA LYS A 239 23.60 11.32 30.45
C LYS A 239 24.64 11.79 29.42
N TYR A 240 24.83 13.11 29.30
CA TYR A 240 25.60 13.69 28.19
C TYR A 240 27.06 13.89 28.59
N PRO A 241 28.03 13.57 27.72
CA PRO A 241 29.46 13.70 28.01
C PRO A 241 29.88 15.15 28.33
N LYS A 242 29.13 16.14 27.82
CA LYS A 242 29.35 17.54 28.14
C LYS A 242 28.03 18.30 28.21
N THR A 243 27.91 19.19 29.19
CA THR A 243 26.80 20.15 29.28
C THR A 243 27.32 21.55 29.58
N GLU A 244 26.65 22.58 29.06
CA GLU A 244 27.00 23.99 29.27
C GLU A 244 25.75 24.81 29.62
N LEU A 245 25.90 25.76 30.55
CA LEU A 245 24.80 26.63 30.95
C LEU A 245 24.79 27.90 30.08
N ASP A 246 23.76 28.04 29.26
CA ASP A 246 23.48 29.21 28.44
C ASP A 246 22.55 30.18 29.20
N LYS A 247 23.12 31.32 29.63
CA LYS A 247 22.40 32.39 30.32
C LYS A 247 21.96 33.52 29.37
N SER A 248 22.22 33.41 28.07
CA SER A 248 21.84 34.43 27.09
C SER A 248 20.33 34.52 26.88
N ARG A 249 19.59 33.48 27.27
CA ARG A 249 18.13 33.36 27.15
C ARG A 249 17.48 33.20 28.52
N TYR A 250 16.26 33.69 28.68
CA TYR A 250 15.44 33.48 29.88
C TYR A 250 14.18 32.65 29.54
N PRO A 251 13.90 31.55 30.27
CA PRO A 251 14.70 30.97 31.34
C PRO A 251 16.05 30.39 30.82
N PRO A 252 17.11 30.36 31.66
CA PRO A 252 18.41 29.79 31.27
C PRO A 252 18.28 28.36 30.76
N GLN A 253 19.12 27.98 29.80
CA GLN A 253 19.09 26.66 29.18
C GLN A 253 20.38 25.89 29.47
N LEU A 254 20.26 24.59 29.68
CA LEU A 254 21.39 23.66 29.70
C LEU A 254 21.53 23.08 28.28
N ILE A 255 22.62 23.43 27.62
CA ILE A 255 23.03 22.85 26.33
C ILE A 255 23.68 21.50 26.64
N CYS A 256 23.27 20.47 25.90
CA CYS A 256 23.76 19.12 26.06
C CYS A 256 24.46 18.70 24.77
N TYR A 257 25.69 18.20 24.89
CA TYR A 257 26.49 17.76 23.77
C TYR A 257 26.71 16.26 23.82
N ASP A 258 26.73 15.63 22.66
CA ASP A 258 27.02 14.21 22.51
C ASP A 258 27.96 13.98 21.32
N TRP A 259 28.62 12.83 21.31
CA TRP A 259 29.46 12.45 20.18
C TRP A 259 28.57 11.96 19.05
N ILE A 260 28.64 12.66 17.90
CA ILE A 260 27.95 12.29 16.69
C ILE A 260 28.95 11.70 15.71
N ASP A 261 28.77 10.41 15.43
CA ASP A 261 29.53 9.68 14.42
C ASP A 261 29.21 10.21 13.02
N PHE A 262 30.20 10.16 12.13
CA PHE A 262 29.95 10.53 10.74
C PHE A 262 29.12 9.45 10.06
N ASN A 263 27.89 9.77 9.65
CA ASN A 263 27.05 8.87 8.89
C ASN A 263 27.12 9.19 7.38
N PRO A 264 27.78 8.35 6.56
CA PRO A 264 27.90 8.58 5.13
C PRO A 264 26.55 8.54 4.40
N ALA A 265 25.50 7.92 4.96
CA ALA A 265 24.15 7.95 4.38
C ALA A 265 23.46 9.32 4.57
N SER A 266 23.90 10.15 5.52
CA SER A 266 23.32 11.47 5.78
C SER A 266 23.81 12.52 4.78
N PRO A 267 22.95 13.05 3.89
CA PRO A 267 23.37 14.08 2.94
C PRO A 267 23.91 15.33 3.65
N LYS A 268 23.34 15.68 4.81
CA LYS A 268 23.76 16.81 5.63
C LYS A 268 25.21 16.67 6.09
N LEU A 269 25.54 15.54 6.73
CA LEU A 269 26.89 15.32 7.27
C LEU A 269 27.93 15.25 6.15
N ARG A 270 27.61 14.61 5.01
CA ARG A 270 28.49 14.60 3.83
C ARG A 270 28.83 16.01 3.37
N ILE A 271 27.82 16.88 3.25
CA ILE A 271 27.99 18.26 2.80
C ILE A 271 28.85 19.06 3.77
N GLU A 272 28.63 18.90 5.08
CA GLU A 272 29.43 19.57 6.11
C GLU A 272 30.91 19.20 6.00
N ARG A 273 31.24 17.91 5.86
CA ARG A 273 32.64 17.47 5.68
C ARG A 273 33.26 17.99 4.37
N LEU A 274 32.48 18.04 3.29
CA LEU A 274 32.96 18.61 2.02
C LEU A 274 33.25 20.11 2.14
N TRP A 275 32.39 20.89 2.81
CA TRP A 275 32.66 22.32 3.04
C TRP A 275 33.87 22.55 3.94
N GLU A 276 34.07 21.72 4.97
CA GLU A 276 35.29 21.74 5.79
C GLU A 276 36.55 21.47 4.97
N ALA A 277 36.47 20.59 3.97
CA ALA A 277 37.54 20.32 3.01
C ALA A 277 37.71 21.42 1.94
N GLY A 278 36.95 22.51 2.01
CA GLY A 278 37.03 23.65 1.09
C GLY A 278 36.29 23.48 -0.22
N TRP A 279 35.40 22.48 -0.33
CA TRP A 279 34.54 22.31 -1.51
C TRP A 279 33.63 23.53 -1.70
N LYS A 280 33.56 24.02 -2.94
CA LYS A 280 32.70 25.13 -3.35
C LYS A 280 31.67 24.62 -4.36
N PRO A 281 30.41 24.40 -3.96
CA PRO A 281 29.39 23.88 -4.86
C PRO A 281 29.07 24.89 -5.96
N VAL A 282 28.96 24.37 -7.19
CA VAL A 282 28.56 25.17 -8.37
C VAL A 282 27.04 25.31 -8.45
N ASP A 283 26.31 24.25 -8.14
CA ASP A 283 24.85 24.23 -8.10
C ASP A 283 24.36 24.27 -6.65
N LYS A 284 23.58 25.30 -6.34
CA LYS A 284 23.18 25.63 -4.98
C LYS A 284 21.72 25.26 -4.74
N THR A 285 21.49 24.24 -3.93
CA THR A 285 20.15 23.92 -3.43
C THR A 285 19.68 25.01 -2.44
N LYS A 286 18.37 25.08 -2.17
CA LYS A 286 17.81 26.04 -1.21
C LYS A 286 18.51 26.00 0.16
N GLY A 287 18.87 24.80 0.64
CA GLY A 287 19.58 24.62 1.91
C GLY A 287 21.00 25.19 1.92
N HIS A 288 21.73 25.15 0.80
CA HIS A 288 23.04 25.79 0.72
C HIS A 288 22.95 27.32 0.70
N ILE A 289 21.89 27.88 0.08
CA ILE A 289 21.63 29.32 0.10
C ILE A 289 21.32 29.82 1.52
N GLU A 290 20.62 29.01 2.32
CA GLU A 290 20.34 29.31 3.74
C GLU A 290 21.61 29.28 4.60
N TYR A 291 22.45 28.24 4.44
CA TYR A 291 23.74 28.15 5.13
C TYR A 291 24.66 29.36 4.85
N ASP A 292 24.79 29.77 3.57
CA ASP A 292 25.56 30.96 3.19
C ASP A 292 25.05 32.25 3.85
N ARG A 293 23.73 32.34 4.10
CA ARG A 293 23.11 33.48 4.78
C ARG A 293 23.39 33.45 6.29
N GLU A 294 23.40 32.28 6.91
CA GLU A 294 23.72 32.12 8.33
C GLU A 294 25.18 32.40 8.63
N GLN A 295 26.10 31.95 7.78
CA GLN A 295 27.54 32.24 7.93
C GLN A 295 27.86 33.72 7.77
N LYS A 296 27.13 34.45 6.90
CA LYS A 296 27.25 35.92 6.79
C LYS A 296 26.68 36.70 7.99
N ARG A 297 25.90 36.03 8.85
CA ARG A 297 25.26 36.63 10.04
C ARG A 297 26.02 36.34 11.34
N ARG A 298 26.98 35.41 11.32
CA ARG A 298 27.94 35.17 12.40
C ARG A 298 29.17 36.05 12.21
#